data_AF-A0A2X2I9W9-F1
#
_entry.id   AF-A0A2X2I9W9-F1
#
_cell.length_a   1.000
_cell.length_b   1.000
_cell.length_c   1.000
_cell.angle_alpha   90.00
_cell.angle_beta   90.00
_cell.angle_gamma   90.00
#
_symmetry.space_group_name_H-M   'P 1'
#
loop_
_entity.id
_entity.type
_entity.pdbx_description
1 polymer ?
#
loop_
_entity_poly.entity_id
_entity_poly.type
_entity_poly.pdbx_seq_one_letter_code
_entity_poly.pdbx_strand_id
1 'polypeptide(L)'
;MPASNAFLQGLRELCDRHNALLIFDEVQTGVGRTGELYAYMHYGVTPDLLTTAKALGGGFPVGALLATEECASVMTVGTHGTTYGGNPLASAVAGKVLELINTPEMLNGVKQRHDWFVERLNIINHRW
;
A
#
# COMPACT_ATOMS: atom_id res chain seq x y z
N MET A 1 5.66 -15.57 1.01
CA MET A 1 4.86 -15.61 2.25
C MET A 1 4.74 -14.20 2.81
N PRO A 2 3.62 -13.83 3.46
CA PRO A 2 3.50 -12.54 4.15
C PRO A 2 4.54 -12.39 5.27
N ALA A 3 4.88 -11.15 5.63
CA ALA A 3 5.69 -10.87 6.79
C ALA A 3 4.95 -11.29 8.07
N SER A 4 5.68 -11.67 9.12
CA SER A 4 5.08 -11.85 10.44
C SER A 4 4.96 -10.50 11.16
N ASN A 5 3.99 -10.39 12.09
CA ASN A 5 3.86 -9.20 12.95
C ASN A 5 5.17 -8.90 13.69
N ALA A 6 5.80 -9.92 14.29
CA ALA A 6 7.05 -9.77 15.02
C ALA A 6 8.20 -9.25 14.15
N PHE A 7 8.25 -9.67 12.88
CA PHE A 7 9.28 -9.19 11.96
C PHE A 7 9.11 -7.70 11.64
N LEU A 8 7.90 -7.25 11.26
CA LEU A 8 7.68 -5.83 10.94
C LEU A 8 7.81 -4.93 12.17
N GLN A 9 7.35 -5.40 13.33
CA GLN A 9 7.55 -4.69 14.60
C GLN A 9 9.04 -4.56 14.93
N GLY A 10 9.81 -5.64 14.75
CA GLY A 10 11.27 -5.59 14.94
C GLY A 10 11.98 -4.65 13.98
N LEU A 11 11.53 -4.56 12.72
CA LEU A 11 12.07 -3.57 11.77
C LEU A 11 11.80 -2.14 12.23
N ARG A 12 10.58 -1.85 12.70
CA ARG A 12 10.23 -0.53 13.25
C ARG A 12 11.13 -0.16 14.42
N GLU A 13 11.27 -1.05 15.39
CA GLU A 13 12.10 -0.83 16.58
C GLU A 13 13.59 -0.63 16.22
N LEU A 14 14.10 -1.37 15.22
CA LEU A 14 15.48 -1.20 14.75
C LEU A 14 15.68 0.13 14.02
N CYS A 15 14.74 0.51 13.15
CA CYS A 15 14.77 1.81 12.47
C CYS A 15 14.79 2.96 13.49
N ASP A 16 13.95 2.90 14.51
CA ASP A 16 13.90 3.90 15.59
C ASP A 16 15.22 3.95 16.36
N ARG A 17 15.77 2.78 16.74
CA ARG A 17 17.02 2.68 17.49
C ARG A 17 18.22 3.22 16.72
N HIS A 18 18.25 3.00 15.42
CA HIS A 18 19.41 3.31 14.57
C HIS A 18 19.26 4.61 13.78
N ASN A 19 18.20 5.39 14.05
CA ASN A 19 17.88 6.60 13.29
C ASN A 19 17.87 6.33 11.77
N ALA A 20 17.25 5.21 11.39
CA ALA A 20 17.07 4.78 10.02
C ALA A 20 15.59 4.87 9.66
N LEU A 21 15.28 5.09 8.38
CA LEU A 21 13.91 5.20 7.89
C LEU A 21 13.34 3.81 7.58
N LEU A 22 12.15 3.52 8.08
CA LEU A 22 11.35 2.38 7.67
C LEU A 22 10.52 2.76 6.44
N ILE A 23 10.77 2.10 5.32
CA ILE A 23 10.06 2.35 4.07
C ILE A 23 9.28 1.10 3.68
N PHE A 24 7.97 1.24 3.50
CA PHE A 24 7.14 0.18 2.94
C PHE A 24 6.92 0.40 1.45
N ASP A 25 7.33 -0.57 0.64
CA ASP A 25 6.91 -0.65 -0.75
C ASP A 25 5.55 -1.34 -0.83
N GLU A 26 4.52 -0.50 -0.96
CA GLU A 26 3.13 -0.93 -1.08
C GLU A 26 2.61 -0.77 -2.50
N VAL A 27 3.49 -0.73 -3.50
CA VAL A 27 3.09 -0.63 -4.91
C VAL A 27 2.23 -1.83 -5.32
N GLN A 28 2.48 -3.02 -4.77
CA GLN A 28 1.66 -4.21 -5.05
C GLN A 28 0.59 -4.47 -3.99
N THR A 29 0.92 -4.26 -2.71
CA THR A 29 0.07 -4.64 -1.57
C THR A 29 -0.90 -3.54 -1.12
N GLY A 30 -0.68 -2.30 -1.57
CA GLY A 30 -1.53 -1.17 -1.23
C GLY A 30 -2.79 -1.07 -2.06
N VAL A 31 -3.54 -0.01 -1.79
CA VAL A 31 -4.81 0.36 -2.44
C VAL A 31 -5.79 -0.81 -2.46
N GLY A 32 -6.11 -1.31 -1.28
CA GLY A 32 -7.17 -2.30 -1.07
C GLY A 32 -6.79 -3.75 -1.38
N ARG A 33 -5.58 -4.03 -1.87
CA ARG A 33 -5.19 -5.38 -2.36
C ARG A 33 -5.37 -6.47 -1.31
N THR A 34 -5.09 -6.15 -0.04
CA THR A 34 -5.13 -7.11 1.08
C THR A 34 -6.46 -7.10 1.84
N GLY A 35 -7.41 -6.24 1.46
CA GLY A 35 -8.66 -6.01 2.20
C GLY A 35 -8.57 -4.94 3.28
N GLU A 36 -7.44 -4.24 3.40
CA GLU A 36 -7.34 -2.92 4.03
C GLU A 36 -6.80 -1.94 2.97
N LEU A 37 -6.94 -0.63 3.20
CA LEU A 37 -6.47 0.35 2.22
C LEU A 37 -4.97 0.21 1.94
N TYR A 38 -4.16 -0.05 2.97
CA TYR A 38 -2.76 -0.39 2.86
C TYR A 38 -2.41 -1.53 3.81
N ALA A 39 -1.43 -2.36 3.44
CA ALA A 39 -1.10 -3.56 4.20
C ALA A 39 -0.61 -3.21 5.61
N TYR A 40 0.11 -2.09 5.79
CA TYR A 40 0.58 -1.64 7.10
C TYR A 40 -0.54 -1.57 8.17
N MET A 41 -1.78 -1.29 7.75
CA MET A 41 -2.94 -1.21 8.63
C MET A 41 -3.29 -2.56 9.26
N HIS A 42 -3.06 -3.68 8.56
CA HIS A 42 -3.22 -5.01 9.14
C HIS A 42 -2.21 -5.29 10.26
N TYR A 43 -0.99 -4.77 10.09
CA TYR A 43 0.12 -5.03 11.01
C TYR A 43 0.16 -4.05 12.18
N GLY A 44 -0.51 -2.89 12.06
CA GLY A 44 -0.43 -1.82 13.06
C GLY A 44 0.97 -1.20 13.16
N VAL A 45 1.79 -1.34 12.13
CA VAL A 45 3.17 -0.81 12.06
C VAL A 45 3.21 0.31 11.04
N THR A 46 3.36 1.55 11.50
CA THR A 46 3.41 2.73 10.62
C THR A 46 4.84 2.93 10.09
N PRO A 47 5.06 2.93 8.75
CA PRO A 47 6.35 3.25 8.16
C PRO A 47 6.58 4.77 8.13
N ASP A 48 7.84 5.19 7.99
CA ASP A 48 8.19 6.61 7.81
C ASP A 48 7.85 7.08 6.38
N LEU A 49 8.02 6.19 5.40
CA LEU A 49 7.61 6.40 4.02
C LEU A 49 6.86 5.19 3.45
N LEU A 50 5.93 5.46 2.54
CA LEU A 50 5.19 4.42 1.81
C LEU A 50 5.12 4.75 0.32
N THR A 51 5.53 3.82 -0.55
CA THR A 51 5.33 3.95 -2.01
C THR A 51 4.06 3.24 -2.45
N THR A 52 3.33 3.84 -3.38
CA THR A 52 2.07 3.30 -3.90
C THR A 52 1.90 3.61 -5.38
N ALA A 53 1.37 2.67 -6.16
CA ALA A 53 1.04 2.85 -7.58
C ALA A 53 0.06 1.72 -7.99
N LYS A 54 0.21 1.12 -9.18
CA LYS A 54 -0.61 0.01 -9.71
C LYS A 54 -2.11 0.23 -9.51
N ALA A 55 -2.68 -0.36 -8.45
CA ALA A 55 -4.08 -0.26 -8.11
C ALA A 55 -4.53 1.20 -7.89
N LEU A 56 -3.64 2.09 -7.46
CA LEU A 56 -3.90 3.54 -7.35
C LEU A 56 -4.48 4.13 -8.64
N GLY A 57 -3.98 3.70 -9.79
CA GLY A 57 -4.40 4.23 -11.08
C GLY A 57 -5.51 3.45 -11.76
N GLY A 58 -5.90 2.28 -11.24
CA GLY A 58 -6.87 1.41 -11.90
C GLY A 58 -6.51 1.06 -13.37
N GLY A 59 -5.22 1.10 -13.72
CA GLY A 59 -4.74 0.94 -15.11
C GLY A 59 -4.14 2.21 -15.73
N PHE A 60 -4.39 3.40 -15.17
CA PHE A 60 -3.74 4.65 -15.58
C PHE A 60 -2.36 4.81 -14.90
N PRO A 61 -1.32 5.31 -15.59
CA PRO A 61 0.00 5.51 -14.99
C PRO A 61 -0.01 6.62 -13.94
N VAL A 62 0.06 6.23 -12.67
CA VAL A 62 0.18 7.13 -11.52
C VAL A 62 0.85 6.40 -10.36
N GLY A 63 1.67 7.12 -9.60
CA GLY A 63 2.27 6.66 -8.36
C GLY A 63 2.42 7.81 -7.38
N ALA A 64 2.55 7.49 -6.10
CA ALA A 64 2.77 8.44 -5.03
C ALA A 64 3.78 7.89 -4.00
N LEU A 65 4.45 8.82 -3.34
CA LEU A 65 5.24 8.59 -2.14
C LEU A 65 4.54 9.33 -1.00
N LEU A 66 4.12 8.59 0.03
CA LEU A 66 3.58 9.15 1.26
C LEU A 66 4.73 9.21 2.26
N ALA A 67 4.81 10.29 3.03
CA ALA A 67 5.85 10.50 4.03
C ALA A 67 5.27 11.25 5.23
N THR A 68 5.87 11.07 6.40
CA THR A 68 5.63 11.95 7.54
C THR A 68 6.10 13.38 7.24
N GLU A 69 5.58 14.37 7.97
CA GLU A 69 6.00 15.76 7.81
C GLU A 69 7.50 15.96 8.08
N GLU A 70 8.03 15.27 9.08
CA GLU A 70 9.47 15.26 9.39
C GLU A 70 10.29 14.76 8.20
N CYS A 71 9.92 13.62 7.59
CA CYS A 71 10.60 13.09 6.42
C CYS A 71 10.42 13.99 5.18
N ALA A 72 9.24 14.62 5.02
CA ALA A 72 8.98 15.51 3.90
C ALA A 72 9.77 16.83 3.99
N SER A 73 10.14 17.28 5.20
CA SER A 73 10.81 18.56 5.44
C SER A 73 12.16 18.71 4.73
N VAL A 74 12.85 17.59 4.43
CA VAL A 74 14.13 17.61 3.70
C VAL A 74 13.97 17.86 2.20
N MET A 75 12.74 17.76 1.69
CA MET A 75 12.42 18.00 0.28
C MET A 75 12.21 19.49 0.06
N THR A 76 13.27 20.17 -0.35
CA THR A 76 13.22 21.61 -0.67
C THR A 76 12.98 21.84 -2.16
N VAL A 77 12.76 23.10 -2.54
CA VAL A 77 12.52 23.47 -3.94
C VAL A 77 13.68 23.00 -4.81
N GLY A 78 13.38 22.15 -5.79
CA GLY A 78 14.37 21.60 -6.73
C GLY A 78 15.08 20.33 -6.27
N THR A 79 14.82 19.82 -5.05
CA THR A 79 15.39 18.52 -4.60
C THR A 79 14.91 17.36 -5.48
N HIS A 80 13.65 17.38 -5.89
CA HIS A 80 13.07 16.39 -6.79
C HIS A 80 11.99 17.04 -7.66
N GLY A 81 11.67 16.42 -8.79
CA GLY A 81 10.67 16.93 -9.72
C GLY A 81 10.36 15.91 -10.81
N THR A 82 9.26 16.15 -11.50
CA THR A 82 8.78 15.28 -12.58
C THR A 82 7.92 16.10 -13.53
N THR A 83 8.10 15.88 -14.83
CA THR A 83 7.32 16.58 -15.88
C THR A 83 5.86 16.17 -15.87
N TYR A 84 5.58 14.88 -15.59
CA TYR A 84 4.24 14.31 -15.70
C TYR A 84 3.61 13.90 -14.36
N GLY A 85 4.40 13.76 -13.29
CA GLY A 85 3.86 13.37 -11.99
C GLY A 85 2.96 14.46 -11.40
N GLY A 86 1.87 14.04 -10.77
CA GLY A 86 0.86 14.94 -10.21
C GLY A 86 -0.04 15.63 -11.24
N ASN A 87 0.02 15.26 -12.53
CA ASN A 87 -0.84 15.85 -13.55
C ASN A 87 -2.34 15.66 -13.21
N PRO A 88 -3.20 16.62 -13.61
CA PRO A 88 -4.61 16.64 -13.18
C PRO A 88 -5.42 15.44 -13.67
N LEU A 89 -5.08 14.86 -14.84
CA LEU A 89 -5.78 13.68 -15.35
C LEU A 89 -5.50 12.44 -14.51
N ALA A 90 -4.22 12.18 -14.20
CA ALA A 90 -3.83 11.08 -13.32
C ALA A 90 -4.45 11.23 -11.93
N SER A 91 -4.42 12.45 -11.37
CA SER A 91 -4.99 12.75 -10.06
C SER A 91 -6.50 12.56 -10.01
N ALA A 92 -7.24 12.96 -11.06
CA ALA A 92 -8.69 12.75 -11.14
C ALA A 92 -9.05 11.25 -11.22
N VAL A 93 -8.31 10.47 -12.01
CA VAL A 93 -8.50 9.01 -12.09
C VAL A 93 -8.20 8.36 -10.75
N ALA A 94 -7.04 8.67 -10.15
CA ALA A 94 -6.65 8.11 -8.86
C ALA A 94 -7.63 8.47 -7.73
N GLY A 95 -8.12 9.71 -7.70
CA GLY A 95 -9.16 10.15 -6.78
C GLY A 95 -10.41 9.29 -6.89
N LYS A 96 -10.89 9.07 -8.12
CA LYS A 96 -12.08 8.23 -8.32
C LYS A 96 -11.86 6.76 -7.94
N VAL A 97 -10.68 6.23 -8.24
CA VAL A 97 -10.29 4.86 -7.87
C VAL A 97 -10.28 4.69 -6.35
N LEU A 98 -9.70 5.65 -5.62
CA LEU A 98 -9.66 5.64 -4.16
C LEU A 98 -11.06 5.75 -3.55
N GLU A 99 -11.93 6.62 -4.07
CA GLU A 99 -13.34 6.70 -3.63
C GLU A 99 -14.06 5.35 -3.72
N LEU A 100 -13.82 4.60 -4.79
CA LEU A 100 -14.47 3.32 -5.03
C LEU A 100 -13.86 2.21 -4.15
N ILE A 101 -12.55 2.20 -3.96
CA ILE A 101 -11.85 1.14 -3.22
C ILE A 101 -11.95 1.33 -1.70
N ASN A 102 -11.84 2.56 -1.22
CA ASN A 102 -11.75 2.87 0.21
C ASN A 102 -13.13 2.92 0.90
N THR A 103 -13.92 1.86 0.69
CA THR A 103 -15.22 1.69 1.36
C THR A 103 -15.25 0.35 2.09
N PRO A 104 -15.98 0.25 3.22
CA PRO A 104 -16.14 -1.01 3.93
C PRO A 104 -16.66 -2.14 3.03
N GLU A 105 -17.58 -1.83 2.11
CA GLU A 105 -18.18 -2.82 1.21
C GLU A 105 -17.14 -3.42 0.27
N MET A 106 -16.29 -2.58 -0.36
CA MET A 106 -15.26 -3.07 -1.27
C MET A 106 -14.18 -3.84 -0.54
N LEU A 107 -13.68 -3.32 0.58
CA LEU A 107 -12.63 -3.95 1.38
C LEU A 107 -13.08 -5.31 1.97
N ASN A 108 -14.30 -5.38 2.50
CA ASN A 108 -14.87 -6.66 2.95
C ASN A 108 -15.12 -7.62 1.78
N GLY A 109 -15.53 -7.11 0.62
CA GLY A 109 -15.68 -7.90 -0.59
C GLY A 109 -14.35 -8.49 -1.09
N VAL A 110 -13.21 -7.83 -0.85
CA VAL A 110 -11.87 -8.42 -1.14
C VAL A 110 -11.63 -9.64 -0.24
N LYS A 111 -11.87 -9.52 1.06
CA LYS A 111 -11.72 -10.61 2.04
C LYS A 111 -12.62 -11.81 1.69
N GLN A 112 -13.89 -11.55 1.38
CA GLN A 112 -14.83 -12.60 0.96
C GLN A 112 -14.37 -13.34 -0.31
N ARG A 113 -13.92 -12.59 -1.33
CA ARG A 113 -13.44 -13.21 -2.57
C ARG A 113 -12.16 -14.01 -2.34
N HIS A 114 -11.27 -13.55 -1.46
CA HIS A 114 -10.10 -14.33 -1.04
C HIS A 114 -10.51 -15.71 -0.52
N ASP A 115 -11.49 -15.77 0.40
CA ASP A 115 -11.95 -17.04 0.98
C ASP A 115 -12.48 -18.00 -0.09
N TRP A 116 -13.25 -17.50 -1.07
CA TRP A 116 -13.74 -18.32 -2.18
C TRP A 116 -12.60 -18.92 -3.02
N PHE A 117 -11.57 -18.14 -3.32
CA PHE A 117 -10.41 -18.64 -4.06
C PHE A 117 -9.64 -19.68 -3.24
N VAL A 118 -9.40 -19.43 -1.95
CA VAL A 118 -8.70 -20.37 -1.06
C VAL A 118 -9.46 -21.68 -0.92
N GLU A 119 -10.78 -21.62 -0.69
CA GLU A 119 -11.64 -22.80 -0.62
C GLU A 119 -11.49 -23.65 -1.88
N ARG A 120 -11.57 -23.03 -3.06
CA ARG A 120 -11.49 -23.76 -4.33
C ARG A 120 -10.10 -24.32 -4.61
N LEU A 121 -9.05 -23.60 -4.24
CA LEU A 121 -7.67 -24.09 -4.34
C LEU A 121 -7.43 -25.30 -3.42
N ASN A 122 -7.97 -25.29 -2.21
CA ASN A 122 -7.87 -26.43 -1.30
C ASN A 122 -8.62 -27.66 -1.83
N ILE A 123 -9.80 -27.49 -2.44
CA ILE A 123 -10.51 -28.58 -3.11
C ILE A 123 -9.65 -29.20 -4.23
N ILE A 124 -8.97 -28.36 -5.02
CA ILE A 124 -8.05 -28.85 -6.06
C ILE A 124 -6.88 -29.62 -5.41
N ASN A 125 -6.30 -29.09 -4.33
CA ASN A 125 -5.17 -29.69 -3.63
C ASN A 125 -5.53 -31.01 -2.93
N HIS A 126 -6.79 -31.25 -2.56
CA HIS A 126 -7.22 -32.54 -1.99
C HIS A 126 -7.57 -33.60 -3.05
N ARG A 127 -7.75 -33.18 -4.31
CA ARG A 127 -8.08 -34.08 -5.41
C ARG A 127 -6.84 -34.78 -5.98
N TRP A 128 -5.66 -34.20 -5.76
CA TRP A 128 -4.37 -34.65 -6.28
C TRP A 128 -3.37 -34.80 -5.13
#